data_AF-A0A523YJK0-F1
#
_entry.id   AF-A0A523YJK0-F1
#
_cell.length_a   1.000
_cell.length_b   1.000
_cell.length_c   1.000
_cell.angle_alpha   90.00
_cell.angle_beta   90.00
_cell.angle_gamma   90.00
#
_symmetry.space_group_name_H-M   'P 1'
#
loop_
_entity.id
_entity.type
_entity.pdbx_description
1 polymer ?
#
loop_
_entity_poly.entity_id
_entity_poly.type
_entity_poly.pdbx_seq_one_letter_code
_entity_poly.pdbx_strand_id
1 'polypeptide(L)' 'MTRMIKVRTLGSGEIREVTIQEAEKILEDTYNDPVGGLVADARTREVIYKISPNVEQIVIMEQMLGGG' A
#
# COMPACT_ATOMS: atom_id res chain seq x y z
N MET A 1 -0.54 -16.01 16.48
CA MET A 1 -1.54 -15.22 15.72
C MET A 1 -0.77 -14.40 14.70
N THR A 2 -1.08 -14.55 13.42
CA THR A 2 -0.43 -13.78 12.35
C THR A 2 -1.04 -12.38 12.34
N ARG A 3 -0.20 -11.33 12.41
CA ARG A 3 -0.68 -9.95 12.35
C ARG A 3 -1.14 -9.64 10.93
N MET A 4 -2.36 -9.12 10.81
CA MET A 4 -2.96 -8.70 9.55
C MET A 4 -2.83 -7.19 9.39
N ILE A 5 -2.59 -6.74 8.16
CA ILE A 5 -2.51 -5.35 7.72
C ILE A 5 -3.63 -5.12 6.71
N LYS A 6 -4.33 -4.00 6.84
CA LYS A 6 -5.35 -3.58 5.88
C LYS A 6 -4.69 -2.85 4.72
N VAL A 7 -4.99 -3.26 3.50
CA VAL A 7 -4.52 -2.60 2.28
C VAL A 7 -5.74 -2.00 1.60
N ARG A 8 -5.68 -0.69 1.37
CA ARG A 8 -6.71 0.04 0.64
C ARG A 8 -6.11 0.64 -0.62
N THR A 9 -6.71 0.40 -1.78
CA THR A 9 -6.33 1.08 -3.02
C THR A 9 -7.24 2.28 -3.24
N LEU A 10 -6.65 3.46 -3.40
CA LEU A 10 -7.37 4.68 -3.76
C LEU A 10 -7.94 4.53 -5.18
N GLY A 11 -9.23 4.83 -5.36
CA GLY A 11 -9.95 4.67 -6.63
C GLY A 11 -10.78 3.39 -6.71
N SER A 12 -10.28 2.26 -6.20
CA SER A 12 -11.03 0.97 -6.20
C SER A 12 -12.07 0.89 -5.07
N GLY A 13 -11.79 1.52 -3.92
CA GLY A 13 -12.67 1.44 -2.74
C GLY A 13 -12.58 0.11 -1.97
N GLU A 14 -11.85 -0.87 -2.51
CA GLU A 14 -11.59 -2.16 -1.88
C GLU A 14 -10.62 -2.04 -0.69
N ILE A 15 -10.92 -2.78 0.38
CA ILE A 15 -10.03 -2.97 1.53
C ILE A 15 -9.82 -4.48 1.70
N ARG A 16 -8.57 -4.93 1.63
CA ARG A 16 -8.18 -6.33 1.86
C ARG A 16 -7.31 -6.46 3.11
N GLU A 17 -7.47 -7.54 3.86
CA GLU A 17 -6.60 -7.88 4.99
C GLU A 17 -5.55 -8.88 4.54
N VAL A 18 -4.29 -8.56 4.75
CA VAL A 18 -3.14 -9.36 4.30
C VAL A 18 -2.13 -9.51 5.43
N THR A 19 -1.25 -10.49 5.34
CA THR A 19 -0.12 -10.65 6.25
C THR A 19 0.95 -9.56 6.03
N ILE A 20 1.89 -9.41 6.97
CA ILE A 20 3.05 -8.51 6.78
C ILE A 20 3.81 -8.84 5.50
N GLN A 21 4.05 -10.12 5.24
CA GLN A 21 4.81 -10.58 4.06
C GLN A 21 4.08 -10.22 2.75
N GLU A 22 2.76 -10.36 2.73
CA GLU A 22 1.96 -9.95 1.58
C GLU A 22 1.93 -8.43 1.41
N ALA A 23 1.86 -7.67 2.51
CA ALA A 23 1.95 -6.20 2.45
C ALA A 23 3.31 -5.72 1.92
N GLU A 24 4.41 -6.38 2.32
CA GLU A 24 5.76 -6.11 1.79
C GLU A 24 5.82 -6.39 0.29
N LYS A 25 5.28 -7.53 -0.15
CA LYS A 25 5.20 -7.86 -1.58
C LYS A 25 4.40 -6.83 -2.36
N ILE A 26 3.23 -6.42 -1.86
CA ILE A 26 2.39 -5.41 -2.50
C ILE A 26 3.12 -4.06 -2.60
N LEU A 27 3.88 -3.69 -1.57
CA LEU A 27 4.68 -2.46 -1.58
C LEU A 27 5.76 -2.54 -2.66
N GLU A 28 6.50 -3.64 -2.74
CA GLU A 28 7.51 -3.87 -3.76
C GLU A 28 6.90 -3.86 -5.17
N ASP A 29 5.80 -4.57 -5.39
CA ASP A 29 5.07 -4.59 -6.66
C ASP A 29 4.61 -3.18 -7.08
N THR A 30 4.11 -2.37 -6.13
CA THR A 30 3.66 -0.99 -6.40
C THR A 30 4.81 -0.09 -6.85
N TYR A 31 5.99 -0.22 -6.25
CA TYR A 31 7.16 0.59 -6.63
C TYR A 31 7.89 0.09 -7.88
N ASN A 32 7.72 -1.19 -8.22
CA ASN A 32 8.23 -1.78 -9.45
C ASN A 32 7.28 -1.61 -10.65
N ASP A 33 6.04 -1.16 -10.43
CA ASP A 33 5.07 -0.94 -11.51
C ASP A 33 5.53 0.21 -12.44
N PRO A 34 5.57 0.00 -13.77
CA PRO A 34 5.95 1.03 -14.74
C PRO A 34 5.07 2.30 -14.71
N VAL A 35 3.81 2.16 -14.30
CA VAL A 35 2.84 3.27 -14.16
C VAL A 35 3.16 4.09 -12.90
N GLY A 36 3.82 3.46 -11.92
CA GLY A 36 4.21 4.06 -10.66
C GLY A 36 3.07 4.14 -9.65
N GLY A 37 3.44 4.22 -8.38
CA GLY A 37 2.49 4.35 -7.29
C GLY A 37 3.16 4.81 -6.01
N LEU A 38 2.34 5.19 -5.03
CA LEU A 38 2.79 5.55 -3.70
C LEU A 38 2.07 4.68 -2.68
N VAL A 39 2.82 4.18 -1.71
CA VAL A 39 2.25 3.50 -0.54
C VAL A 39 2.39 4.42 0.66
N ALA A 40 1.30 4.66 1.38
CA ALA A 40 1.29 5.49 2.58
C ALA A 40 0.74 4.73 3.79
N ASP A 41 1.28 5.00 4.98
CA ASP A 41 0.67 4.55 6.24
C ASP A 41 -0.61 5.37 6.48
N ALA A 42 -1.75 4.70 6.66
CA ALA A 42 -3.03 5.38 6.84
C ALA A 42 -3.10 6.20 8.14
N ARG A 43 -2.31 5.83 9.16
CA ARG A 43 -2.26 6.48 10.47
C ARG A 43 -1.43 7.76 10.42
N THR A 44 -0.20 7.68 9.89
CA THR A 44 0.71 8.84 9.85
C THR A 44 0.53 9.69 8.61
N ARG A 45 -0.10 9.14 7.55
CA ARG A 45 -0.23 9.73 6.22
C ARG A 45 1.11 9.97 5.53
N GLU A 46 2.17 9.32 6.00
CA GLU A 46 3.49 9.41 5.37
C GLU A 46 3.65 8.33 4.32
N VAL A 47 4.34 8.67 3.23
CA VAL A 47 4.76 7.70 2.22
C VAL A 47 5.82 6.80 2.84
N ILE A 48 5.63 5.49 2.74
CA ILE A 48 6.50 4.48 3.32
C ILE A 48 7.13 3.63 2.22
N TYR A 49 8.44 3.38 2.36
CA TYR A 49 9.20 2.49 1.47
C TYR A 49 9.47 1.12 2.10
N LYS A 50 8.92 0.88 3.29
CA LYS A 50 9.02 -0.38 4.04
C LYS A 50 7.83 -0.52 4.99
N ILE A 51 7.36 -1.75 5.19
CA ILE A 51 6.30 -2.05 6.15
C ILE A 51 6.91 -2.16 7.56
N SER A 52 6.63 -1.20 8.42
CA SER A 52 7.03 -1.28 9.84
C SER A 52 6.13 -2.27 10.58
N PRO A 53 6.63 -2.99 11.60
CA PRO A 53 5.81 -3.90 12.40
C PRO A 53 4.64 -3.20 13.11
N ASN A 54 4.63 -1.87 13.18
CA ASN A 54 3.54 -1.09 13.80
C ASN A 54 2.47 -0.63 12.79
N VAL A 55 2.62 -0.92 11.50
CA VAL A 55 1.64 -0.57 10.48
C VAL A 55 0.40 -1.45 10.67
N GLU A 56 -0.78 -0.81 10.69
CA GLU A 56 -2.07 -1.49 10.76
C GLU A 56 -2.83 -1.40 9.44
N GLN A 57 -2.59 -0.31 8.70
CA GLN A 57 -3.23 -0.07 7.42
C GLN A 57 -2.31 0.73 6.50
N ILE A 58 -2.22 0.30 5.24
CA ILE A 58 -1.58 1.03 4.16
C ILE A 58 -2.60 1.46 3.12
N VAL A 59 -2.29 2.55 2.43
CA VAL A 59 -3.05 3.09 1.32
C VAL A 59 -2.15 3.11 0.09
N ILE A 60 -2.62 2.49 -0.99
CA ILE A 60 -1.96 2.49 -2.29
C ILE A 60 -2.60 3.57 -3.14
N MET A 61 -1.77 4.47 -3.67
CA MET A 61 -2.13 5.50 -4.63
C MET A 61 -1.47 5.14 -5.95
N GLU A 62 -2.24 4.58 -6.88
CA GLU A 62 -1.75 4.35 -8.24
C GLU A 62 -1.60 5.72 -8.92
N GLN A 63 -0.41 6.01 -9.48
CA GLN A 63 -0.26 7.19 -10.32
C GLN A 63 -0.90 6.89 -11.66
N MET A 64 -2.19 7.14 -11.82
CA MET A 64 -2.73 7.29 -13.16
C MET A 64 -1.96 8.45 -13.81
N LEU A 65 -1.04 8.13 -14.75
CA LEU A 65 -0.47 9.10 -15.66
C LEU A 65 -1.67 9.83 -16.27
N GLY A 66 -1.92 11.05 -15.80
CA GLY A 66 -2.93 11.94 -16.33
C GLY A 66 -2.57 12.25 -17.77
N GLY A 67 -3.03 11.42 -18.70
CA GLY A 67 -3.07 11.74 -20.11
C GLY A 67 -4.20 12.73 -20.34
N GLY A 68 -3.87 14.01 -20.21
CA GLY A 68 -4.55 15.08 -20.93
C GLY A 68 -3.96 15.22 -22.32
#